data_AF-A0A928SI14-F1
#
_entry.id   AF-A0A928SI14-F1
#
_cell.length_a   1.000
_cell.length_b   1.000
_cell.length_c   1.000
_cell.angle_alpha   90.00
_cell.angle_beta   90.00
_cell.angle_gamma   90.00
#
_symmetry.space_group_name_H-M   'P 1'
#
loop_
_entity.id
_entity.type
_entity.pdbx_description
1 polymer ?
#
loop_
_entity_poly.entity_id
_entity_poly.type
_entity_poly.pdbx_seq_one_letter_code
_entity_poly.pdbx_strand_id
1 'polypeptide(L)'
;MSDTSTSDLVQQGLAAARVGDIEDARRMLQQATRQTPENIEAWLGLAGVVESLAEKEACFSQVLTLDPNNNEAKAGLALVRQKLSTSTGDRRPRTGSPSPVPVSGLPSSVETAETGLLYCYRHPETQTGLRCNRCNKPICPKCARRTPVGFRCPDCIREQEDKFYSGGNMDYVIAAAVALPLSLIAAGLFTFILSGIGFFVILISLFVAPAVAGFIAEAVRWAVGKRRSRYLGHVVAGCVILGTAPFLLFMLLTGSVFALLAPGIFLFLGVATVFARLR
;
A
#
# COMPACT_ATOMS: atom_id res chain seq x y z
N MET A 1 -11.29 35.82 15.72
CA MET A 1 -9.82 35.79 15.96
C MET A 1 -9.35 34.46 16.55
N SER A 2 -10.23 33.57 17.03
CA SER A 2 -9.88 32.24 17.55
C SER A 2 -9.46 31.23 16.48
N ASP A 3 -10.14 31.22 15.33
CA ASP A 3 -10.04 30.11 14.36
C ASP A 3 -8.68 30.05 13.65
N THR A 4 -8.07 31.20 13.39
CA THR A 4 -6.74 31.29 12.77
C THR A 4 -5.65 30.68 13.67
N SER A 5 -5.75 30.91 14.99
CA SER A 5 -4.79 30.31 15.93
C SER A 5 -4.92 28.79 16.01
N THR A 6 -6.15 28.25 15.93
CA THR A 6 -6.36 26.80 15.95
C THR A 6 -5.89 26.16 14.65
N SER A 7 -6.19 26.75 13.49
CA SER A 7 -5.74 26.21 12.20
C SER A 7 -4.21 26.16 12.11
N ASP A 8 -3.52 27.18 12.64
CA ASP A 8 -2.06 27.22 12.66
C ASP A 8 -1.48 26.10 13.52
N LEU A 9 -2.06 25.84 14.69
CA LEU A 9 -1.66 24.73 15.57
C LEU A 9 -1.88 23.35 14.91
N VAL A 10 -2.99 23.18 14.19
CA VAL A 10 -3.25 21.95 13.42
C VAL A 10 -2.20 21.77 12.33
N GLN A 11 -1.93 22.81 11.54
CA GLN A 11 -0.93 22.74 10.47
C GLN A 11 0.48 22.45 10.99
N GLN A 12 0.89 23.09 12.09
CA GLN A 12 2.17 22.84 12.76
C GLN A 12 2.25 21.41 13.30
N GLY A 13 1.19 20.93 13.97
CA GLY A 13 1.13 19.55 14.48
C GLY A 13 1.21 18.51 13.37
N LEU A 14 0.52 18.73 12.25
CA LEU A 14 0.58 17.87 11.06
C LEU A 14 1.96 17.91 10.38
N ALA A 15 2.65 19.06 10.40
CA ALA A 15 4.00 19.18 9.88
C ALA A 15 5.01 18.41 10.77
N ALA A 16 4.92 18.55 12.09
CA ALA A 16 5.74 17.80 13.05
C ALA A 16 5.56 16.28 12.88
N ALA A 17 4.31 15.82 12.70
CA ALA A 17 4.01 14.41 12.44
C ALA A 17 4.69 13.88 11.17
N ARG A 18 4.78 14.70 10.10
CA ARG A 18 5.45 14.31 8.84
C ARG A 18 6.96 14.18 8.97
N VAL A 19 7.58 14.96 9.86
CA VAL A 19 9.03 14.93 10.13
C VAL A 19 9.38 13.81 11.13
N GLY A 20 8.39 13.19 11.75
CA GLY A 20 8.56 12.09 12.71
C GLY A 20 8.66 12.55 14.16
N ASP A 21 8.40 13.83 14.44
CA ASP A 21 8.37 14.38 15.80
C ASP A 21 6.96 14.16 16.41
N ILE A 22 6.73 12.93 16.88
CA ILE A 22 5.41 12.48 17.34
C ILE A 22 4.98 13.18 18.63
N GLU A 23 5.93 13.51 19.51
CA GLU A 23 5.62 14.14 20.81
C GLU A 23 5.16 15.58 20.64
N ASP A 24 5.85 16.37 19.82
CA ASP A 24 5.46 17.75 19.56
C ASP A 24 4.18 17.81 18.72
N ALA A 25 4.03 16.91 17.74
CA ALA A 25 2.78 16.76 17.01
C ALA A 25 1.59 16.48 17.94
N ARG A 26 1.74 15.52 18.86
CA ARG A 26 0.70 15.18 19.85
C ARG A 26 0.35 16.38 20.72
N ARG A 27 1.35 17.11 21.20
CA ARG A 27 1.15 18.28 22.07
C ARG A 27 0.36 19.39 21.36
N MET A 28 0.74 19.72 20.13
CA MET A 28 0.10 20.77 19.33
C MET A 28 -1.33 20.38 18.95
N LEU A 29 -1.54 19.14 18.52
CA LEU A 29 -2.87 18.63 18.14
C LEU A 29 -3.80 18.53 19.35
N GLN A 30 -3.32 18.11 20.53
CA GLN A 30 -4.10 18.16 21.77
C GLN A 30 -4.47 19.59 22.19
N GLN A 31 -3.59 20.56 21.95
CA GLN A 31 -3.90 21.95 22.22
C GLN A 31 -4.99 22.46 21.27
N ALA A 32 -4.91 22.11 19.99
CA ALA A 32 -5.92 22.44 19.00
C ALA A 32 -7.30 21.84 19.35
N THR A 33 -7.36 20.57 19.79
CA THR A 33 -8.64 19.95 20.20
C THR A 33 -9.22 20.54 21.48
N ARG A 34 -8.38 21.06 22.40
CA ARG A 34 -8.85 21.81 23.57
C ARG A 34 -9.39 23.19 23.24
N GLN A 35 -8.81 23.86 22.24
CA GLN A 35 -9.25 25.19 21.82
C GLN A 35 -10.53 25.14 20.98
N THR A 36 -10.64 24.14 20.09
CA THR A 36 -11.80 23.97 19.23
C THR A 36 -12.22 22.50 19.19
N PRO A 37 -13.09 22.07 20.11
CA PRO A 37 -13.54 20.67 20.18
C PRO A 37 -14.31 20.20 18.95
N GLU A 38 -14.81 21.12 18.13
CA GLU A 38 -15.57 20.84 16.90
C GLU A 38 -14.68 20.67 15.65
N ASN A 39 -13.37 20.88 15.77
CA ASN A 39 -12.46 20.79 14.63
C ASN A 39 -12.11 19.33 14.31
N ILE A 40 -12.68 18.81 13.22
CA ILE A 40 -12.49 17.45 12.72
C ILE A 40 -11.01 17.16 12.39
N GLU A 41 -10.29 18.10 11.77
CA GLU A 41 -8.91 17.91 11.32
C GLU A 41 -7.96 17.73 12.52
N ALA A 42 -8.19 18.46 13.60
CA ALA A 42 -7.42 18.33 14.84
C ALA A 42 -7.57 16.94 15.47
N TRP A 43 -8.81 16.42 15.53
CA TRP A 43 -9.08 15.08 16.07
C TRP A 43 -8.54 13.96 15.18
N LEU A 44 -8.66 14.09 13.85
CA LEU A 44 -8.08 13.13 12.90
C LEU A 44 -6.56 13.11 12.97
N GLY A 45 -5.92 14.29 13.00
CA GLY A 45 -4.48 14.42 13.18
C GLY A 45 -4.02 13.78 14.49
N LEU A 46 -4.74 14.03 15.60
CA LEU A 46 -4.43 13.46 16.91
C LEU A 46 -4.51 11.92 16.89
N ALA A 47 -5.54 11.36 16.24
CA ALA A 47 -5.68 9.90 16.08
C ALA A 47 -4.51 9.26 15.32
N GLY A 48 -3.83 10.02 14.45
CA GLY A 48 -2.65 9.56 13.71
C GLY A 48 -1.40 9.40 14.59
N VAL A 49 -1.23 10.28 15.59
CA VAL A 49 0.00 10.37 16.40
C VAL A 49 -0.10 9.66 17.75
N VAL A 50 -1.30 9.49 18.29
CA VAL A 50 -1.51 8.80 19.57
C VAL A 50 -1.10 7.32 19.49
N GLU A 51 -0.41 6.79 20.49
CA GLU A 51 0.04 5.40 20.48
C GLU A 51 -1.03 4.42 20.97
N SER A 52 -1.75 4.80 22.03
CA SER A 52 -2.77 3.97 22.69
C SER A 52 -3.97 3.72 21.78
N LEU A 53 -4.35 2.45 21.64
CA LEU A 53 -5.53 2.06 20.86
C LEU A 53 -6.84 2.62 21.46
N ALA A 54 -6.91 2.73 22.79
CA ALA A 54 -8.09 3.29 23.46
C ALA A 54 -8.24 4.80 23.17
N GLU A 55 -7.15 5.55 23.19
CA GLU A 55 -7.16 6.98 22.88
C GLU A 55 -7.42 7.23 21.38
N LYS A 56 -6.90 6.38 20.50
CA LYS A 56 -7.24 6.40 19.06
C LYS A 56 -8.74 6.19 18.81
N GLU A 57 -9.35 5.23 19.51
CA GLU A 57 -10.79 4.99 19.41
C GLU A 57 -11.58 6.23 19.87
N ALA A 58 -11.20 6.86 20.98
CA ALA A 58 -11.85 8.06 21.47
C ALA A 58 -11.79 9.21 20.44
N CYS A 59 -10.64 9.42 19.81
CA CYS A 59 -10.48 10.47 18.78
C CYS A 59 -11.38 10.22 17.56
N PHE A 60 -11.39 8.99 17.02
CA PHE A 60 -12.26 8.67 15.88
C PHE A 60 -13.75 8.69 16.24
N SER A 61 -14.11 8.26 17.44
CA SER A 61 -15.49 8.36 17.93
C SER A 61 -15.95 9.82 17.99
N GLN A 62 -15.10 10.72 18.47
CA GLN A 62 -15.41 12.14 18.53
C GLN A 62 -15.62 12.75 17.14
N VAL A 63 -14.79 12.38 16.16
CA VAL A 63 -14.98 12.81 14.77
C VAL A 63 -16.33 12.36 14.22
N LEU A 64 -16.76 11.13 14.51
CA LEU A 64 -18.06 10.62 14.07
C LEU A 64 -19.25 11.26 14.78
N THR A 65 -19.05 11.81 15.98
CA THR A 65 -20.06 12.65 16.65
C THR A 65 -20.24 13.98 15.93
N LEU A 66 -19.17 14.55 15.39
CA LEU A 66 -19.20 15.83 14.66
C LEU A 66 -19.65 15.66 13.20
N ASP A 67 -19.13 14.63 12.51
CA ASP A 67 -19.48 14.27 11.14
C ASP A 67 -19.75 12.76 11.02
N PRO A 68 -21.03 12.35 11.10
CA PRO A 68 -21.44 10.95 10.96
C PRO A 68 -21.13 10.33 9.60
N ASN A 69 -20.84 11.13 8.57
CA ASN A 69 -20.56 10.66 7.22
C ASN A 69 -19.07 10.59 6.90
N ASN A 70 -18.20 10.87 7.87
CA ASN A 70 -16.76 10.82 7.68
C ASN A 70 -16.27 9.37 7.46
N ASN A 71 -15.97 9.03 6.21
CA ASN A 71 -15.51 7.69 5.83
C ASN A 71 -14.13 7.34 6.41
N GLU A 72 -13.26 8.34 6.61
CA GLU A 72 -11.93 8.14 7.18
C GLU A 72 -12.01 7.73 8.65
N ALA A 73 -12.83 8.42 9.45
CA ALA A 73 -13.05 8.07 10.85
C ALA A 73 -13.75 6.70 11.00
N LYS A 74 -14.71 6.36 10.13
CA LYS A 74 -15.34 5.02 10.12
C LYS A 74 -14.32 3.91 9.87
N ALA A 75 -13.45 4.09 8.86
CA ALA A 75 -12.41 3.13 8.54
C ALA A 75 -11.37 3.01 9.67
N GLY A 76 -10.93 4.14 10.23
CA GLY A 76 -10.00 4.19 11.36
C GLY A 76 -10.54 3.47 12.59
N LEU A 77 -11.79 3.76 12.97
CA LEU A 77 -12.45 3.15 14.13
C LEU A 77 -12.61 1.63 13.96
N ALA A 78 -13.01 1.16 12.77
CA ALA A 78 -13.14 -0.26 12.49
C ALA A 78 -11.81 -1.01 12.68
N LEU A 79 -10.70 -0.42 12.22
CA LEU A 79 -9.35 -0.99 12.38
C LEU A 79 -8.90 -1.02 13.84
N VAL A 80 -9.16 0.06 14.60
CA VAL A 80 -8.80 0.14 16.03
C VAL A 80 -9.58 -0.89 16.84
N ARG A 81 -10.89 -1.02 16.61
CA ARG A 81 -11.75 -2.02 17.29
C ARG A 81 -11.33 -3.45 16.99
N GLN A 82 -10.94 -3.75 15.75
CA GLN A 82 -10.39 -5.06 15.40
C GLN A 82 -9.07 -5.36 16.14
N LYS A 83 -8.21 -4.35 16.31
CA LYS A 83 -6.97 -4.51 17.09
C LYS A 83 -7.24 -4.71 18.58
N LEU A 84 -8.22 -3.99 19.14
CA LEU A 84 -8.64 -4.16 20.53
C LEU A 84 -9.28 -5.54 20.79
N SER A 85 -10.08 -6.05 19.86
CA SER A 85 -10.67 -7.39 19.99
C SER A 85 -9.61 -8.49 19.91
N THR A 86 -8.60 -8.34 19.04
CA THR A 86 -7.48 -9.28 18.94
C THR A 86 -6.53 -9.20 20.13
N SER A 87 -6.33 -8.04 20.76
CA SER A 87 -5.55 -7.93 21.99
C SER A 87 -6.29 -8.45 23.23
N THR A 88 -7.61 -8.35 23.26
CA THR A 88 -8.45 -8.79 24.39
C THR A 88 -8.79 -10.28 24.29
N GLY A 89 -8.92 -10.82 23.08
CA GLY A 89 -9.23 -12.23 22.81
C GLY A 89 -8.17 -13.23 23.30
N ASP A 90 -6.94 -12.78 23.58
CA ASP A 90 -5.87 -13.59 24.18
C ASP A 90 -5.85 -13.53 25.73
N ARG A 91 -6.65 -12.64 26.34
CA ARG A 91 -6.90 -12.59 27.78
C ARG A 91 -8.28 -13.15 28.13
N ARG A 92 -8.57 -14.38 27.71
CA ARG A 92 -9.66 -15.10 28.40
C ARG A 92 -9.17 -15.44 29.81
N PRO A 93 -9.83 -15.00 30.88
CA PRO A 93 -9.58 -15.57 32.20
C PRO A 93 -9.81 -17.07 32.08
N ARG A 94 -8.82 -17.88 32.42
CA ARG A 94 -9.04 -19.32 32.63
C ARG A 94 -9.87 -19.48 33.89
N THR A 95 -11.16 -19.15 33.84
CA THR A 95 -12.14 -19.58 34.84
C THR A 95 -12.48 -21.03 34.55
N GLY A 96 -11.49 -21.89 34.78
CA GLY A 96 -11.69 -23.31 35.01
C GLY A 96 -11.15 -23.56 36.41
N SER A 97 -12.06 -23.67 37.37
CA SER A 97 -11.74 -24.17 38.71
C SER A 97 -10.96 -25.48 38.55
N PRO A 98 -9.75 -25.65 39.14
CA PRO A 98 -9.11 -26.94 39.14
C PRO A 98 -9.88 -27.82 40.13
N SER A 99 -10.72 -28.70 39.58
CA SER A 99 -11.25 -29.83 40.37
C SER A 99 -10.06 -30.63 40.90
N PRO A 100 -10.01 -30.98 42.19
CA PRO A 100 -8.86 -31.65 42.77
C PRO A 100 -8.76 -33.08 42.20
N VAL A 101 -7.76 -33.30 41.35
CA VAL A 101 -7.40 -34.64 40.88
C VAL A 101 -6.72 -35.37 42.04
N PRO A 102 -7.08 -36.64 42.36
CA PRO A 102 -6.39 -37.40 43.38
C PRO A 102 -4.98 -37.75 42.87
N VAL A 103 -3.96 -37.20 43.53
CA VAL A 103 -2.56 -37.58 43.28
C VAL A 103 -2.33 -38.95 43.93
N SER A 104 -2.42 -40.01 43.13
CA SER A 104 -1.95 -41.33 43.51
C SER A 104 -0.99 -41.82 42.44
N GLY A 105 0.24 -42.12 42.88
CA GLY A 105 1.26 -42.77 42.06
C GLY A 105 2.29 -41.81 41.49
N LEU A 106 3.41 -41.69 42.21
CA LEU A 106 4.67 -41.22 41.64
C LEU A 106 5.44 -42.45 41.13
N PRO A 107 5.59 -42.67 39.82
CA PRO A 107 6.72 -43.42 39.32
C PRO A 107 7.90 -42.47 39.16
N SER A 108 9.00 -42.84 39.81
CA SER A 108 10.34 -42.36 39.55
C SER A 108 10.73 -42.58 38.10
N SER A 109 10.53 -41.58 37.27
CA SER A 109 11.36 -41.35 36.08
C SER A 109 11.35 -39.87 35.79
N VAL A 110 12.48 -39.24 36.07
CA VAL A 110 12.85 -37.97 35.45
C VAL A 110 13.03 -38.28 33.96
N GLU A 111 11.93 -38.31 33.21
CA GLU A 111 11.99 -38.15 31.77
C GLU A 111 12.31 -36.67 31.52
N THR A 112 13.58 -36.45 31.22
CA THR A 112 14.09 -35.28 30.51
C THR A 112 12.99 -34.69 29.64
N ALA A 113 12.72 -33.40 29.85
CA ALA A 113 11.86 -32.60 28.99
C ALA A 113 12.14 -32.95 27.53
N GLU A 114 11.25 -33.73 26.91
CA GLU A 114 11.20 -33.86 25.46
C GLU A 114 10.97 -32.44 24.95
N THR A 115 12.07 -31.80 24.59
CA THR A 115 12.06 -30.55 23.87
C THR A 115 11.59 -30.97 22.49
N GLY A 116 10.26 -31.11 22.34
CA GLY A 116 9.64 -31.69 21.17
C GLY A 116 10.31 -31.12 19.94
N LEU A 117 10.99 -31.97 19.18
CA LEU A 117 11.77 -31.56 18.02
C LEU A 117 10.78 -31.00 17.01
N LEU A 118 10.67 -29.68 16.97
CA LEU A 118 9.77 -29.01 16.04
C LEU A 118 10.44 -29.02 14.68
N TYR A 119 9.66 -29.35 13.66
CA TYR A 119 10.10 -29.31 12.28
C TYR A 119 9.64 -28.02 11.62
N CYS A 120 10.43 -27.51 10.68
CA CYS A 120 10.05 -26.31 9.96
C CYS A 120 8.79 -26.55 9.13
N TYR A 121 7.84 -25.63 9.20
CA TYR A 121 6.56 -25.75 8.47
C TYR A 121 6.71 -25.89 6.94
N ARG A 122 7.83 -25.42 6.36
CA ARG A 122 8.12 -25.48 4.91
C ARG A 122 9.17 -26.53 4.56
N HIS A 123 9.95 -26.96 5.55
CA HIS A 123 11.00 -27.98 5.40
C HIS A 123 10.80 -29.02 6.52
N PRO A 124 9.92 -30.00 6.31
CA PRO A 124 9.56 -30.97 7.34
C PRO A 124 10.72 -31.87 7.76
N GLU A 125 11.79 -31.96 6.95
CA GLU A 125 13.00 -32.73 7.27
C GLU A 125 13.98 -31.96 8.17
N THR A 126 13.77 -30.65 8.38
CA THR A 126 14.70 -29.82 9.15
C THR A 126 14.14 -29.54 10.54
N GLN A 127 14.79 -30.11 11.57
CA GLN A 127 14.55 -29.79 12.97
C GLN A 127 14.95 -28.34 13.26
N THR A 128 14.15 -27.64 14.05
CA THR A 128 14.39 -26.24 14.37
C THR A 128 13.88 -25.86 15.76
N GLY A 129 14.68 -25.06 16.48
CA GLY A 129 14.26 -24.37 17.70
C GLY A 129 13.71 -22.96 17.45
N LEU A 130 13.81 -22.44 16.21
CA LEU A 130 13.43 -21.07 15.87
C LEU A 130 11.91 -20.99 15.59
N ARG A 131 11.29 -19.93 16.11
CA ARG A 131 9.88 -19.61 15.91
C ARG A 131 9.69 -18.18 15.43
N CYS A 132 8.67 -17.95 14.62
CA CYS A 132 8.28 -16.62 14.19
C CYS A 132 7.71 -15.80 15.36
N ASN A 133 8.22 -14.59 15.62
CA ASN A 133 7.73 -13.72 16.70
C ASN A 133 6.24 -13.34 16.53
N ARG A 134 5.74 -13.28 15.29
CA ARG A 134 4.35 -12.87 15.02
C ARG A 134 3.33 -14.01 15.10
N CYS A 135 3.67 -15.20 14.60
CA CYS A 135 2.70 -16.31 14.47
C CYS A 135 3.14 -17.60 15.17
N ASN A 136 4.28 -17.60 15.87
CA ASN A 136 4.87 -18.71 16.61
C ASN A 136 5.11 -20.02 15.84
N LYS A 137 4.94 -20.00 14.51
CA LYS A 137 5.22 -21.14 13.63
C LYS A 137 6.72 -21.49 13.67
N PRO A 138 7.08 -22.78 13.69
CA PRO A 138 8.46 -23.23 13.64
C PRO A 138 9.06 -22.97 12.24
N ILE A 139 10.21 -22.31 12.21
CA ILE A 139 10.92 -21.88 11.00
C ILE A 139 12.36 -22.35 11.05
N CYS A 140 12.93 -22.84 9.95
CA CYS A 140 14.36 -23.15 9.89
C CYS A 140 15.19 -21.87 9.64
N PRO A 141 16.51 -21.89 9.89
CA PRO A 141 17.40 -20.77 9.58
C PRO A 141 17.34 -20.30 8.13
N LYS A 142 17.03 -21.21 7.18
CA LYS A 142 16.87 -20.89 5.75
C LYS A 142 15.59 -20.08 5.46
N CYS A 143 14.52 -20.32 6.22
CA CYS A 143 13.24 -19.61 6.06
C CYS A 143 13.16 -18.34 6.92
N ALA A 144 13.97 -18.23 7.96
CA ALA A 144 13.91 -17.13 8.90
C ALA A 144 14.46 -15.83 8.28
N ARG A 145 13.64 -14.79 8.25
CA ARG A 145 14.05 -13.43 7.85
C ARG A 145 14.28 -12.61 9.12
N ARG A 146 15.45 -11.99 9.21
CA ARG A 146 15.80 -11.12 10.34
C ARG A 146 15.02 -9.82 10.26
N THR A 147 14.37 -9.45 11.35
CA THR A 147 13.76 -8.15 11.56
C THR A 147 14.32 -7.52 12.85
N PRO A 148 14.14 -6.21 13.09
CA PRO A 148 14.71 -5.53 14.27
C PRO A 148 14.25 -6.14 15.60
N VAL A 149 13.09 -6.80 15.60
CA VAL A 149 12.45 -7.40 16.79
C VAL A 149 12.56 -8.94 16.83
N GLY A 150 13.41 -9.55 16.00
CA GLY A 150 13.65 -11.00 15.99
C GLY A 150 13.47 -11.67 14.63
N PHE A 151 13.04 -12.93 14.63
CA PHE A 151 12.83 -13.69 13.39
C PHE A 151 11.36 -13.69 12.96
N ARG A 152 11.12 -13.44 11.67
CA ARG A 152 9.79 -13.58 11.05
C ARG A 152 9.79 -14.66 9.97
N CYS A 153 8.64 -15.33 9.86
CA CYS A 153 8.36 -16.22 8.75
C CYS A 153 8.02 -15.41 7.48
N PRO A 154 8.26 -15.97 6.29
CA PRO A 154 7.99 -15.29 5.03
C PRO A 154 6.50 -15.00 4.80
N ASP A 155 5.59 -15.80 5.37
CA ASP A 155 4.14 -15.57 5.21
C ASP A 155 3.69 -14.32 5.98
N CYS A 156 4.21 -14.11 7.20
CA CYS A 156 3.92 -12.90 7.98
C CYS A 156 4.57 -11.63 7.41
N ILE A 157 5.62 -11.77 6.61
CA ILE A 157 6.23 -10.65 5.87
C ILE A 157 5.37 -10.33 4.66
N ARG A 158 4.98 -11.34 3.86
CA ARG A 158 4.06 -11.17 2.73
C ARG A 158 2.76 -10.52 3.16
N GLU A 159 2.14 -10.99 4.24
CA GLU A 159 0.90 -10.39 4.74
C GLU A 159 1.08 -8.94 5.22
N GLN A 160 2.28 -8.57 5.70
CA GLN A 160 2.58 -7.19 6.02
C GLN A 160 2.77 -6.35 4.76
N GLU A 161 3.49 -6.87 3.75
CA GLU A 161 3.60 -6.26 2.42
C GLU A 161 2.21 -6.07 1.79
N ASP A 162 1.35 -7.08 1.82
CA ASP A 162 -0.01 -7.07 1.25
C ASP A 162 -0.91 -6.01 1.91
N LYS A 163 -0.75 -5.74 3.22
CA LYS A 163 -1.45 -4.64 3.89
C LYS A 163 -0.99 -3.25 3.44
N PHE A 164 0.26 -3.12 2.98
CA PHE A 164 0.75 -1.88 2.35
C PHE A 164 0.42 -1.83 0.84
N TYR A 165 0.23 -2.99 0.20
CA TYR A 165 -0.21 -3.15 -1.19
C TYR A 165 -1.72 -3.45 -1.26
N SER A 166 -2.56 -2.56 -0.72
CA SER A 166 -4.02 -2.66 -0.80
C SER A 166 -4.57 -2.16 -2.15
N GLY A 167 -3.92 -2.56 -3.25
CA GLY A 167 -4.41 -2.28 -4.60
C GLY A 167 -5.39 -3.37 -5.01
N GLY A 168 -6.68 -3.14 -4.79
CA GLY A 168 -7.72 -4.10 -5.16
C GLY A 168 -7.78 -4.31 -6.67
N ASN A 169 -8.36 -5.43 -7.12
CA ASN A 169 -8.49 -5.73 -8.56
C ASN A 169 -9.17 -4.60 -9.37
N MET A 170 -9.96 -3.76 -8.70
CA MET A 170 -10.59 -2.56 -9.27
C MET A 170 -9.59 -1.48 -9.72
N ASP A 171 -8.42 -1.35 -9.09
CA ASP A 171 -7.42 -0.36 -9.48
C ASP A 171 -6.86 -0.66 -10.88
N TYR A 172 -6.78 -1.94 -11.27
CA TYR A 172 -6.40 -2.34 -12.63
C TYR A 172 -7.48 -2.02 -13.66
N VAL A 173 -8.76 -2.17 -13.29
CA VAL A 173 -9.88 -1.83 -14.16
C VAL A 173 -9.94 -0.32 -14.40
N ILE A 174 -9.77 0.49 -13.35
CA ILE A 174 -9.70 1.96 -13.45
C ILE A 174 -8.48 2.37 -14.28
N ALA A 175 -7.31 1.78 -14.03
CA ALA A 175 -6.11 2.06 -14.81
C ALA A 175 -6.30 1.75 -16.30
N ALA A 176 -6.89 0.59 -16.63
CA ALA A 176 -7.16 0.22 -18.01
C ALA A 176 -8.22 1.13 -18.68
N ALA A 177 -9.29 1.45 -17.95
CA ALA A 177 -10.37 2.32 -18.44
C ALA A 177 -9.88 3.74 -18.78
N VAL A 178 -8.84 4.22 -18.10
CA VAL A 178 -8.24 5.54 -18.36
C VAL A 178 -7.10 5.44 -19.38
N ALA A 179 -6.19 4.48 -19.22
CA ALA A 179 -4.98 4.38 -20.04
C ALA A 179 -5.26 4.01 -21.50
N LEU A 180 -6.23 3.14 -21.76
CA LEU A 180 -6.55 2.65 -23.11
C LEU A 180 -7.13 3.76 -24.02
N PRO A 181 -8.15 4.54 -23.63
CA PRO A 181 -8.61 5.64 -24.47
C PRO A 181 -7.55 6.74 -24.63
N LEU A 182 -6.80 7.06 -23.58
CA LEU A 182 -5.71 8.05 -23.66
C LEU A 182 -4.60 7.62 -24.63
N SER A 183 -4.19 6.34 -24.60
CA SER A 183 -3.16 5.84 -25.51
C SER A 183 -3.67 5.79 -26.96
N LEU A 184 -4.93 5.43 -27.17
CA LEU A 184 -5.54 5.36 -28.50
C LEU A 184 -5.72 6.75 -29.13
N ILE A 185 -6.16 7.74 -28.35
CA ILE A 185 -6.24 9.14 -28.77
C ILE A 185 -4.83 9.68 -29.05
N ALA A 186 -3.87 9.47 -28.15
CA ALA A 186 -2.51 9.95 -28.32
C ALA A 186 -1.85 9.36 -29.58
N ALA A 187 -1.94 8.04 -29.78
CA ALA A 187 -1.39 7.35 -30.95
C ALA A 187 -2.09 7.78 -32.24
N GLY A 188 -3.42 7.96 -32.22
CA GLY A 188 -4.18 8.42 -33.38
C GLY A 188 -3.86 9.86 -33.76
N LEU A 189 -3.83 10.77 -32.79
CA LEU A 189 -3.48 12.17 -33.01
C LEU A 189 -2.03 12.31 -33.51
N PHE A 190 -1.11 11.54 -32.91
CA PHE A 190 0.28 11.47 -33.33
C PHE A 190 0.40 10.99 -34.78
N THR A 191 -0.23 9.87 -35.13
CA THR A 191 -0.20 9.33 -36.50
C THR A 191 -0.85 10.29 -37.51
N PHE A 192 -1.97 10.92 -37.16
CA PHE A 192 -2.69 11.86 -38.02
C PHE A 192 -1.87 13.13 -38.29
N ILE A 193 -1.30 13.75 -37.24
CA ILE A 193 -0.49 14.98 -37.35
C ILE A 193 0.80 14.71 -38.14
N LEU A 194 1.38 13.51 -37.98
CA LEU A 194 2.67 13.17 -38.58
C LEU A 194 2.58 12.65 -40.01
N SER A 195 1.40 12.24 -40.48
CA SER A 195 1.17 11.78 -41.85
C SER A 195 1.57 12.81 -42.92
N GLY A 196 1.69 14.09 -42.56
CA GLY A 196 2.09 15.18 -43.47
C GLY A 196 3.56 15.61 -43.40
N ILE A 197 4.37 15.14 -42.43
CA ILE A 197 5.64 15.81 -42.05
C ILE A 197 6.88 14.90 -42.19
N GLY A 198 7.03 14.20 -43.33
CA GLY A 198 8.24 13.48 -43.79
C GLY A 198 9.36 13.17 -42.78
N PHE A 199 10.59 13.66 -43.02
CA PHE A 199 11.78 13.32 -42.20
C PHE A 199 11.74 13.91 -40.78
N PHE A 200 11.09 15.07 -40.59
CA PHE A 200 11.05 15.76 -39.29
C PHE A 200 10.25 14.99 -38.22
N VAL A 201 9.43 14.02 -38.61
CA VAL A 201 8.72 13.11 -37.69
C VAL A 201 9.65 12.46 -36.67
N ILE A 202 10.85 12.05 -37.09
CA ILE A 202 11.79 11.33 -36.20
C ILE A 202 12.30 12.25 -35.09
N LEU A 203 12.65 13.49 -35.43
CA LEU A 203 13.12 14.49 -34.45
C LEU A 203 12.01 14.89 -33.48
N ILE A 204 10.78 15.10 -33.98
CA ILE A 204 9.64 15.48 -33.15
C ILE A 204 9.25 14.33 -32.21
N SER A 205 9.28 13.08 -32.69
CA SER A 205 8.95 11.91 -31.88
C SER A 205 9.86 11.75 -30.66
N LEU A 206 11.14 12.13 -30.76
CA LEU A 206 12.08 12.02 -29.66
C LEU A 206 11.71 12.93 -28.47
N PHE A 207 11.19 14.12 -28.75
CA PHE A 207 10.80 15.09 -27.72
C PHE A 207 9.36 14.91 -27.24
N VAL A 208 8.45 14.53 -28.14
CA VAL A 208 7.02 14.41 -27.83
C VAL A 208 6.72 13.12 -27.07
N ALA A 209 7.41 12.01 -27.38
CA ALA A 209 7.12 10.72 -26.75
C ALA A 209 7.27 10.73 -25.21
N PRO A 210 8.36 11.25 -24.61
CA PRO A 210 8.49 11.30 -23.16
C PRO A 210 7.47 12.24 -22.48
N ALA A 211 7.12 13.34 -23.13
CA ALA A 211 6.14 14.29 -22.62
C ALA A 211 4.74 13.66 -22.55
N VAL A 212 4.31 13.02 -23.65
CA VAL A 212 3.02 12.34 -23.73
C VAL A 212 2.96 11.13 -22.80
N ALA A 213 4.01 10.30 -22.77
CA ALA A 213 4.08 9.17 -21.85
C ALA A 213 4.08 9.60 -20.38
N GLY A 214 4.77 10.71 -20.08
CA GLY A 214 4.78 11.31 -18.75
C GLY A 214 3.39 11.80 -18.32
N PHE A 215 2.65 12.42 -19.24
CA PHE A 215 1.27 12.88 -19.01
C PHE A 215 0.32 11.70 -18.75
N ILE A 216 0.38 10.65 -19.58
CA ILE A 216 -0.43 9.44 -19.40
C ILE A 216 -0.13 8.79 -18.04
N ALA A 217 1.15 8.67 -17.67
CA ALA A 217 1.54 8.08 -16.40
C ALA A 217 1.08 8.90 -15.18
N GLU A 218 1.01 10.23 -15.29
CA GLU A 218 0.48 11.10 -14.22
C GLU A 218 -1.04 11.02 -14.13
N ALA A 219 -1.74 11.05 -15.28
CA ALA A 219 -3.19 10.92 -15.34
C ALA A 219 -3.68 9.60 -14.74
N VAL A 220 -3.00 8.48 -15.05
CA VAL A 220 -3.30 7.18 -14.45
C VAL A 220 -2.99 7.17 -12.95
N ARG A 221 -1.88 7.76 -12.51
CA ARG A 221 -1.56 7.87 -11.07
C ARG A 221 -2.58 8.70 -10.29
N TRP A 222 -3.10 9.76 -10.90
CA TRP A 222 -4.16 10.57 -10.32
C TRP A 222 -5.48 9.80 -10.23
N ALA A 223 -5.87 9.11 -11.32
CA ALA A 223 -7.11 8.33 -11.37
C ALA A 223 -7.13 7.14 -10.38
N VAL A 224 -5.99 6.50 -10.13
CA VAL A 224 -5.85 5.37 -9.18
C VAL A 224 -5.66 5.86 -7.73
N GLY A 225 -5.69 7.18 -7.48
CA GLY A 225 -5.65 7.74 -6.13
C GLY A 225 -4.32 7.53 -5.41
N LYS A 226 -3.18 7.58 -6.14
CA LYS A 226 -1.81 7.41 -5.60
C LYS A 226 -1.53 6.08 -4.87
N ARG A 227 -2.39 5.07 -4.99
CA ARG A 227 -2.16 3.74 -4.40
C ARG A 227 -1.00 3.05 -5.13
N ARG A 228 0.05 2.64 -4.41
CA ARG A 228 1.17 1.88 -4.99
C ARG A 228 0.73 0.43 -5.24
N SER A 229 0.49 0.07 -6.50
CA SER A 229 0.26 -1.32 -6.90
C SER A 229 1.48 -1.87 -7.64
N ARG A 230 1.91 -3.09 -7.27
CA ARG A 230 3.09 -3.78 -7.81
C ARG A 230 2.97 -4.14 -9.29
N TYR A 231 1.76 -4.31 -9.81
CA TYR A 231 1.51 -4.70 -11.21
C TYR A 231 0.95 -3.57 -12.08
N LEU A 232 0.76 -2.36 -11.52
CA LEU A 232 0.22 -1.21 -12.25
C LEU A 232 1.04 -0.87 -13.50
N GLY A 233 2.37 -0.94 -13.40
CA GLY A 233 3.26 -0.70 -14.54
C GLY A 233 3.05 -1.66 -15.71
N HIS A 234 2.78 -2.95 -15.43
CA HIS A 234 2.52 -3.94 -16.47
C HIS A 234 1.19 -3.72 -17.18
N VAL A 235 0.15 -3.35 -16.42
CA VAL A 235 -1.18 -3.05 -17.00
C VAL A 235 -1.11 -1.82 -17.90
N VAL A 236 -0.48 -0.73 -17.44
CA VAL A 236 -0.33 0.49 -18.25
C VAL A 236 0.52 0.23 -19.50
N ALA A 237 1.63 -0.50 -19.37
CA ALA A 237 2.43 -0.90 -20.53
C ALA A 237 1.61 -1.73 -21.55
N GLY A 238 0.80 -2.67 -21.07
CA GLY A 238 -0.13 -3.44 -21.91
C GLY A 238 -1.13 -2.56 -22.65
N CYS A 239 -1.73 -1.57 -21.99
CA CYS A 239 -2.67 -0.62 -22.60
C CYS A 239 -2.00 0.30 -23.65
N VAL A 240 -0.75 0.70 -23.43
CA VAL A 240 0.01 1.48 -24.42
C VAL A 240 0.23 0.64 -25.67
N ILE A 241 0.71 -0.60 -25.52
CA ILE A 241 0.94 -1.53 -26.63
C ILE A 241 -0.36 -1.77 -27.41
N LEU A 242 -1.44 -2.11 -26.71
CA LEU A 242 -2.77 -2.32 -27.31
C LEU A 242 -3.29 -1.09 -28.05
N GLY A 243 -3.12 0.11 -27.50
CA GLY A 243 -3.54 1.36 -28.15
C GLY A 243 -2.72 1.70 -29.40
N THR A 244 -1.42 1.40 -29.40
CA THR A 244 -0.54 1.64 -30.56
C THR A 244 -0.62 0.56 -31.65
N ALA A 245 -1.03 -0.67 -31.30
CA ALA A 245 -1.11 -1.80 -32.21
C ALA A 245 -1.96 -1.56 -33.48
N PRO A 246 -3.18 -1.00 -33.44
CA PRO A 246 -3.99 -0.78 -34.64
C PRO A 246 -3.34 0.23 -35.60
N PHE A 247 -2.64 1.23 -35.08
CA PHE A 247 -1.92 2.22 -35.89
C PHE A 247 -0.65 1.63 -36.52
N LEU A 248 0.10 0.82 -35.77
CA LEU A 248 1.22 0.04 -36.32
C LEU A 248 0.78 -0.89 -37.45
N LEU A 249 -0.35 -1.59 -37.27
CA LEU A 249 -0.90 -2.49 -38.28
C LEU A 249 -1.36 -1.74 -39.54
N PHE A 250 -2.03 -0.60 -39.38
CA PHE A 250 -2.43 0.27 -40.49
C PHE A 250 -1.22 0.77 -41.29
N MET A 251 -0.13 1.11 -40.60
CA MET A 251 1.10 1.58 -41.22
C MET A 251 1.88 0.47 -41.93
N LEU A 252 1.83 -0.75 -41.38
CA LEU A 252 2.36 -1.95 -42.03
C LEU A 252 1.62 -2.24 -43.35
N LEU A 253 0.29 -2.09 -43.37
CA LEU A 253 -0.55 -2.30 -44.55
C LEU A 253 -0.31 -1.26 -45.66
N THR A 254 0.11 -0.04 -45.31
CA THR A 254 0.45 1.03 -46.26
C THR A 254 1.88 0.94 -46.81
N GLY A 255 2.67 -0.06 -46.40
CA GLY A 255 3.92 -0.45 -47.05
C GLY A 255 5.12 0.48 -46.83
N SER A 256 5.04 1.43 -45.90
CA SER A 256 6.10 2.42 -45.66
C SER A 256 7.01 2.00 -44.50
N VAL A 257 8.12 1.32 -44.82
CA VAL A 257 9.11 0.83 -43.83
C VAL A 257 9.68 1.96 -42.95
N PHE A 258 9.89 3.14 -43.53
CA PHE A 258 10.39 4.31 -42.79
C PHE A 258 9.39 4.84 -41.77
N ALA A 259 8.10 4.68 -42.05
CA ALA A 259 7.04 5.21 -41.22
C ALA A 259 6.79 4.31 -40.00
N LEU A 260 7.15 3.02 -40.05
CA LEU A 260 7.14 2.08 -38.92
C LEU A 260 8.16 2.43 -37.81
N LEU A 261 9.24 3.15 -38.14
CA LEU A 261 10.27 3.52 -37.16
C LEU A 261 9.73 4.47 -36.10
N ALA A 262 8.91 5.46 -36.48
CA ALA A 262 8.35 6.45 -35.55
C ALA A 262 7.44 5.85 -34.47
N PRO A 263 6.38 5.06 -34.79
CA PRO A 263 5.55 4.43 -33.78
C PRO A 263 6.31 3.34 -32.99
N GLY A 264 7.30 2.68 -33.61
CA GLY A 264 8.18 1.74 -32.89
C GLY A 264 9.03 2.43 -31.82
N ILE A 265 9.64 3.57 -32.14
CA ILE A 265 10.39 4.41 -31.20
C ILE A 265 9.47 4.97 -30.11
N PHE A 266 8.27 5.44 -30.49
CA PHE A 266 7.26 5.93 -29.55
C PHE A 266 6.83 4.85 -28.55
N LEU A 267 6.58 3.62 -29.03
CA LEU A 267 6.23 2.49 -28.18
C LEU A 267 7.37 2.12 -27.23
N PHE A 268 8.60 2.03 -27.75
CA PHE A 268 9.77 1.67 -26.95
C PHE A 268 10.05 2.71 -25.86
N LEU A 269 10.12 3.99 -26.22
CA LEU A 269 10.35 5.09 -25.29
C LEU A 269 9.18 5.24 -24.32
N GLY A 270 7.94 5.12 -24.81
CA GLY A 270 6.73 5.21 -23.99
C GLY A 270 6.70 4.14 -22.91
N VAL A 271 6.92 2.87 -23.27
CA VAL A 271 6.98 1.75 -22.32
C VAL A 271 8.13 1.93 -21.34
N ALA A 272 9.33 2.30 -21.80
CA ALA A 272 10.48 2.55 -20.92
C ALA A 272 10.20 3.67 -19.89
N THR A 273 9.57 4.77 -20.33
CA THR A 273 9.24 5.91 -19.46
C THR A 273 8.17 5.55 -18.43
N VAL A 274 7.16 4.78 -18.84
CA VAL A 274 6.12 4.26 -17.95
C VAL A 274 6.72 3.36 -16.87
N PHE A 275 7.63 2.44 -17.25
CA PHE A 275 8.35 1.61 -16.29
C PHE A 275 9.24 2.41 -15.35
N ALA A 276 9.95 3.42 -15.85
CA ALA A 276 10.82 4.27 -15.03
C ALA A 276 10.04 5.12 -14.01
N ARG A 277 8.80 5.53 -14.33
CA ARG A 277 7.96 6.35 -13.44
C ARG A 277 7.06 5.54 -12.50
N LEU A 278 6.71 4.31 -12.83
CA LEU A 278 5.78 3.48 -12.05
C LEU A 278 6.44 2.38 -11.21
N ARG A 279 7.77 2.22 -11.31
CA ARG A 279 8.57 1.35 -10.45
C ARG A 279 8.92 2.04 -9.14
#